data_AF-A0A848C866-F1
#
_entry.id   AF-A0A848C866-F1
#
_cell.length_a   1.000
_cell.length_b   1.000
_cell.length_c   1.000
_cell.angle_alpha   90.00
_cell.angle_beta   90.00
_cell.angle_gamma   90.00
#
_symmetry.space_group_name_H-M   'P 1'
#
loop_
_entity.id
_entity.type
_entity.pdbx_description
1 polymer ?
#
loop_
_entity_poly.entity_id
_entity_poly.type
_entity_poly.pdbx_seq_one_letter_code
_entity_poly.pdbx_strand_id
1 'polypeptide(L)'
;MSFGRSLYQFLLSSSQAYAKWDLEVSTSIIKNRKKMLFLLALAAPILLVCGAEAYEAHEMLGGKSAYAPAFYTTTIFLASIAVGLAAGLITGCIGAGGGFIITPALMAAGVKGILAVGTDLFHIFAKAIMGTTVHKKLGNVSVKLAIAFLVGSGAGTFVGGAINKGLYNADPLLSEMFISTIYAVLLGFLGFYALFDFLKATRGTQADSGDAHGGSAGMTGLSVKLQSLNVPPMITFDEDLVPGGRRISGWIVAAGGVVVGMLAAIMGVGGGFVTFPMFVYIFGVSSMTTVGTDILQIIFTAGLASVGQYAIYGYVFYTLAVGMLLGSLLGIQVGALTTKVVKGVHIRGFYAVSIISGFINRAATLPKKLVEMEYLDWSMSVVNTIESVGNVIFWAVVAFFGLWVFSKFFLNLGKLRGEA
;
A
#
# COMPACT_ATOMS: atom_id res chain seq x y z
N MET A 1 38.43 -31.08 8.09
CA MET A 1 38.20 -29.76 8.72
C MET A 1 37.13 -29.92 9.78
N SER A 2 37.22 -29.23 10.93
CA SER A 2 36.16 -29.32 11.95
C SER A 2 34.86 -28.73 11.38
N PHE A 3 33.72 -29.34 11.72
CA PHE A 3 32.39 -28.91 11.28
C PHE A 3 32.18 -27.39 11.48
N GLY A 4 32.65 -26.83 12.60
CA GLY A 4 32.57 -25.40 12.88
C GLY A 4 33.35 -24.52 11.89
N ARG A 5 34.50 -24.98 11.37
CA ARG A 5 35.30 -24.22 10.39
C ARG A 5 34.66 -24.24 9.01
N SER A 6 34.07 -25.37 8.62
CA SER A 6 33.28 -25.48 7.38
C SER A 6 31.99 -24.68 7.43
N LEU A 7 31.28 -24.70 8.57
CA LEU A 7 30.09 -23.88 8.78
C LEU A 7 30.40 -22.38 8.74
N TYR A 8 31.50 -21.95 9.38
CA TYR A 8 31.97 -20.57 9.31
C TYR A 8 32.28 -20.14 7.88
N GLN A 9 33.03 -20.95 7.12
CA GLN A 9 33.36 -20.62 5.74
C GLN A 9 32.12 -20.58 4.83
N PHE A 10 31.15 -21.47 5.03
CA PHE A 10 29.88 -21.46 4.32
C PHE A 10 29.07 -20.19 4.62
N LEU A 11 28.91 -19.81 5.90
CA LEU A 11 28.19 -18.59 6.28
C LEU A 11 28.88 -17.32 5.77
N LEU A 12 30.20 -17.28 5.80
CA LEU A 12 30.99 -16.17 5.27
C LEU A 12 30.85 -16.06 3.75
N SER A 13 30.96 -17.17 3.00
CA SER A 13 30.83 -17.16 1.54
C SER A 13 29.40 -16.82 1.10
N SER A 14 28.38 -17.34 1.80
CA SER A 14 26.97 -16.98 1.57
C SER A 14 26.71 -15.50 1.83
N SER A 15 27.27 -14.94 2.92
CA SER A 15 27.14 -13.51 3.22
C SER A 15 27.84 -12.64 2.18
N GLN A 16 29.02 -13.04 1.72
CA GLN A 16 29.75 -12.34 0.65
C GLN A 16 29.03 -12.42 -0.69
N ALA A 17 28.49 -13.60 -1.04
CA ALA A 17 27.70 -13.80 -2.25
C ALA A 17 26.42 -12.96 -2.23
N TYR A 18 25.71 -12.95 -1.10
CA TYR A 18 24.54 -12.09 -0.90
C TYR A 18 24.89 -10.61 -1.00
N ALA A 19 25.95 -10.15 -0.31
CA ALA A 19 26.38 -8.75 -0.37
C ALA A 19 26.79 -8.33 -1.79
N LYS A 20 27.49 -9.21 -2.52
CA LYS A 20 27.87 -8.95 -3.92
C LYS A 20 26.64 -8.90 -4.83
N TRP A 21 25.71 -9.84 -4.66
CA TRP A 21 24.45 -9.85 -5.38
C TRP A 21 23.67 -8.56 -5.09
N ASP A 22 23.52 -8.17 -3.83
CA ASP A 22 22.79 -6.98 -3.41
C ASP A 22 23.42 -5.69 -3.95
N LEU A 23 24.76 -5.61 -3.95
CA LEU A 23 25.49 -4.50 -4.55
C LEU A 23 25.32 -4.46 -6.08
N GLU A 24 25.36 -5.60 -6.76
CA GLU A 24 25.09 -5.69 -8.20
C GLU A 24 23.64 -5.30 -8.53
N VAL A 25 22.67 -5.73 -7.71
CA VAL A 25 21.26 -5.36 -7.83
C VAL A 25 21.09 -3.85 -7.67
N SER A 26 21.58 -3.31 -6.56
CA SER A 26 21.40 -1.92 -6.15
C SER A 26 22.12 -0.95 -7.09
N THR A 27 23.28 -1.34 -7.63
CA THR A 27 24.05 -0.50 -8.57
C THR A 27 23.72 -0.72 -10.05
N SER A 28 22.84 -1.68 -10.38
CA SER A 28 22.58 -2.05 -11.80
C SER A 28 22.00 -0.90 -12.63
N ILE A 29 21.25 0.00 -12.00
CA ILE A 29 20.66 1.18 -12.64
C ILE A 29 21.72 2.27 -12.78
N ILE A 30 22.43 2.58 -11.69
CA ILE A 30 23.44 3.65 -11.63
C ILE A 30 24.60 3.37 -12.61
N LYS A 31 25.05 2.12 -12.70
CA LYS A 31 26.17 1.74 -13.58
C LYS A 31 25.79 1.69 -15.07
N ASN A 32 24.51 1.60 -15.41
CA ASN A 32 24.06 1.43 -16.79
C ASN A 32 23.38 2.71 -17.30
N ARG A 33 24.09 3.47 -18.17
CA ARG A 33 23.59 4.72 -18.77
C ARG A 33 22.23 4.57 -19.44
N LYS A 34 21.94 3.45 -20.14
CA LYS A 34 20.64 3.25 -20.79
C LYS A 34 19.52 3.07 -19.76
N LYS A 35 19.76 2.30 -18.69
CA LYS A 35 18.79 2.14 -17.60
C LYS A 35 18.58 3.45 -16.83
N MET A 36 19.65 4.22 -16.61
CA MET A 36 19.58 5.53 -15.97
C MET A 36 18.79 6.53 -16.83
N LEU A 37 19.07 6.62 -18.12
CA LEU A 37 18.33 7.48 -19.05
C LEU A 37 16.86 7.08 -19.15
N PHE A 38 16.57 5.78 -19.18
CA PHE A 38 15.20 5.28 -19.16
C PHE A 38 14.46 5.64 -17.87
N LEU A 39 15.13 5.50 -16.71
CA LEU A 39 14.57 5.91 -15.42
C LEU A 39 14.35 7.43 -15.37
N LEU A 40 15.30 8.23 -15.85
CA LEU A 40 15.14 9.68 -15.97
C LEU A 40 13.99 10.05 -16.91
N ALA A 41 13.82 9.33 -18.03
CA ALA A 41 12.70 9.55 -18.94
C ALA A 41 11.35 9.19 -18.31
N LEU A 42 11.29 8.12 -17.50
CA LEU A 42 10.07 7.77 -16.73
C LEU A 42 9.81 8.74 -15.57
N ALA A 43 10.86 9.28 -14.96
CA ALA A 43 10.75 10.27 -13.91
C ALA A 43 10.48 11.68 -14.45
N ALA A 44 10.84 11.97 -15.71
CA ALA A 44 10.73 13.32 -16.29
C ALA A 44 9.29 13.87 -16.26
N PRO A 45 8.23 13.13 -16.63
CA PRO A 45 6.86 13.62 -16.46
C PRO A 45 6.54 13.97 -15.01
N ILE A 46 6.99 13.16 -14.05
CA ILE A 46 6.77 13.42 -12.62
C ILE A 46 7.52 14.68 -12.19
N LEU A 47 8.80 14.78 -12.53
CA LEU A 47 9.65 15.91 -12.17
C LEU A 47 9.18 17.21 -12.81
N LEU A 48 8.69 17.15 -14.06
CA LEU A 48 8.11 18.30 -14.75
C LEU A 48 6.84 18.77 -14.07
N VAL A 49 5.93 17.86 -13.72
CA VAL A 49 4.69 18.27 -13.05
C VAL A 49 4.95 18.73 -11.62
N CYS A 50 5.80 18.03 -10.86
CA CYS A 50 6.22 18.49 -9.54
C CYS A 50 6.93 19.85 -9.62
N GLY A 51 7.74 20.08 -10.65
CA GLY A 51 8.40 21.37 -10.88
C GLY A 51 7.42 22.49 -11.22
N ALA A 52 6.39 22.21 -12.02
CA ALA A 52 5.33 23.16 -12.33
C ALA A 52 4.53 23.54 -11.07
N GLU A 53 4.13 22.55 -10.27
CA GLU A 53 3.42 22.81 -9.00
C GLU A 53 4.32 23.52 -7.97
N ALA A 54 5.60 23.19 -7.92
CA ALA A 54 6.56 23.86 -7.05
C ALA A 54 6.78 25.33 -7.44
N TYR A 55 6.73 25.65 -8.74
CA TYR A 55 6.81 27.03 -9.21
C TYR A 55 5.60 27.85 -8.75
N GLU A 56 4.39 27.27 -8.83
CA GLU A 56 3.18 27.94 -8.32
C GLU A 56 3.18 28.08 -6.80
N ALA A 57 3.72 27.09 -6.07
CA ALA A 57 3.75 27.06 -4.61
C ALA A 57 5.06 27.62 -3.98
N HIS A 58 5.86 28.38 -4.73
CA HIS A 58 7.19 28.83 -4.29
C HIS A 58 7.19 29.65 -2.99
N GLU A 59 6.11 30.39 -2.70
CA GLU A 59 5.95 31.13 -1.44
C GLU A 59 5.65 30.23 -0.22
N MET A 60 5.10 29.03 -0.44
CA MET A 60 4.85 28.03 0.61
C MET A 60 6.05 27.11 0.84
N LEU A 61 6.90 26.91 -0.17
CA LEU A 61 8.07 26.04 -0.10
C LEU A 61 9.17 26.64 0.81
N GLY A 62 9.35 26.06 2.00
CA GLY A 62 10.40 26.46 2.94
C GLY A 62 10.14 27.75 3.72
N GLY A 63 8.95 28.35 3.55
CA GLY A 63 8.50 29.53 4.30
C GLY A 63 7.96 29.19 5.70
N LYS A 64 7.77 30.23 6.53
CA LYS A 64 7.15 30.10 7.88
C LYS A 64 5.69 29.61 7.84
N SER A 65 5.10 29.56 6.64
CA SER A 65 3.73 29.11 6.36
C SER A 65 3.63 27.62 6.02
N ALA A 66 4.76 26.89 5.98
CA ALA A 66 4.74 25.44 5.76
C ALA A 66 4.02 24.75 6.93
N TYR A 67 2.95 24.00 6.64
CA TYR A 67 2.10 23.31 7.63
C TYR A 67 2.78 22.14 8.37
N ALA A 68 4.09 21.98 8.22
CA ALA A 68 4.85 20.96 8.93
C ALA A 68 4.98 21.35 10.42
N PRO A 69 4.75 20.44 11.37
CA PRO A 69 5.02 20.72 12.77
C PRO A 69 6.52 20.96 12.92
N ALA A 70 6.86 22.11 13.50
CA ALA A 70 8.23 22.46 13.84
C ALA A 70 8.83 21.59 14.96
N PHE A 71 8.02 20.73 15.59
CA PHE A 71 8.38 19.94 16.76
C PHE A 71 8.32 18.44 16.46
N TYR A 72 9.44 17.76 16.70
CA TYR A 72 9.51 16.32 16.75
C TYR A 72 9.85 15.89 18.17
N THR A 73 9.23 14.80 18.62
CA THR A 73 9.54 14.19 19.92
C THR A 73 10.00 12.77 19.66
N THR A 74 11.01 12.32 20.41
CA THR A 74 11.51 10.93 20.33
C THR A 74 10.38 9.91 20.47
N THR A 75 9.39 10.19 21.32
CA THR A 75 8.20 9.35 21.51
C THR A 75 7.40 9.18 20.22
N ILE A 76 7.18 10.26 19.47
CA ILE A 76 6.42 10.23 18.20
C ILE A 76 7.20 9.43 17.14
N PHE A 77 8.52 9.57 17.11
CA PHE A 77 9.37 8.79 16.20
C PHE A 77 9.40 7.29 16.55
N LEU A 78 9.51 6.93 17.84
CA LEU A 78 9.45 5.54 18.27
C LEU A 78 8.05 4.93 18.03
N ALA A 79 6.99 5.69 18.26
CA ALA A 79 5.63 5.28 17.95
C ALA A 79 5.46 5.03 16.45
N SER A 80 6.00 5.90 15.59
CA SER A 80 5.92 5.74 14.14
C SER A 80 6.68 4.50 13.65
N ILE A 81 7.81 4.15 14.28
CA ILE A 81 8.50 2.87 14.04
C ILE A 81 7.60 1.70 14.41
N ALA A 82 6.92 1.72 15.55
CA ALA A 82 6.03 0.64 15.96
C ALA A 82 4.82 0.48 15.00
N VAL A 83 4.22 1.60 14.57
CA VAL A 83 3.14 1.59 13.57
C VAL A 83 3.65 1.05 12.24
N GLY A 84 4.80 1.54 11.78
CA GLY A 84 5.46 1.06 10.57
C GLY A 84 5.76 -0.42 10.64
N LEU A 85 6.25 -0.92 11.77
CA LEU A 85 6.52 -2.33 12.01
C LEU A 85 5.26 -3.17 11.90
N ALA A 86 4.18 -2.78 12.59
CA ALA A 86 2.92 -3.51 12.53
C ALA A 86 2.34 -3.52 11.11
N ALA A 87 2.28 -2.37 10.44
CA ALA A 87 1.85 -2.28 9.05
C ALA A 87 2.78 -3.05 8.10
N GLY A 88 4.07 -3.10 8.39
CA GLY A 88 5.07 -3.89 7.69
C GLY A 88 4.80 -5.38 7.80
N LEU A 89 4.56 -5.90 9.01
CA LEU A 89 4.19 -7.30 9.25
C LEU A 89 2.94 -7.67 8.47
N ILE A 90 1.92 -6.80 8.50
CA ILE A 90 0.67 -6.99 7.77
C ILE A 90 0.95 -7.02 6.26
N THR A 91 1.69 -6.04 5.75
CA THR A 91 2.06 -6.02 4.32
C THR A 91 2.88 -7.24 3.93
N GLY A 92 3.81 -7.69 4.78
CA GLY A 92 4.67 -8.84 4.50
C GLY A 92 3.87 -10.14 4.44
N CYS A 93 2.92 -10.31 5.35
CA CYS A 93 2.06 -11.49 5.35
C CYS A 93 1.05 -11.50 4.21
N ILE A 94 0.51 -10.34 3.86
CA ILE A 94 -0.63 -10.22 2.98
C ILE A 94 -0.21 -9.87 1.55
N GLY A 95 0.93 -9.22 1.35
CA GLY A 95 1.40 -8.73 0.05
C GLY A 95 0.62 -7.54 -0.53
N ALA A 96 -0.54 -7.18 0.04
CA ALA A 96 -1.25 -5.94 -0.28
C ALA A 96 -0.63 -4.79 0.53
N GLY A 97 -0.11 -3.76 -0.15
CA GLY A 97 0.55 -2.60 0.48
C GLY A 97 -0.25 -2.06 1.68
N GLY A 98 0.27 -2.25 2.90
CA GLY A 98 -0.43 -2.02 4.18
C GLY A 98 -0.85 -0.58 4.51
N GLY A 99 -0.87 0.32 3.52
CA GLY A 99 -1.34 1.71 3.68
C GLY A 99 -2.78 1.81 4.16
N PHE A 100 -3.60 0.79 3.89
CA PHE A 100 -5.00 0.75 4.34
C PHE A 100 -5.14 0.76 5.88
N ILE A 101 -4.07 0.46 6.62
CA ILE A 101 -4.02 0.51 8.09
C ILE A 101 -3.23 1.72 8.57
N ILE A 102 -2.20 2.13 7.84
CA ILE A 102 -1.29 3.20 8.27
C ILE A 102 -2.04 4.52 8.41
N THR A 103 -2.80 4.94 7.39
CA THR A 103 -3.52 6.21 7.46
C THR A 103 -4.56 6.22 8.62
N PRO A 104 -5.42 5.18 8.80
CA PRO A 104 -6.25 5.08 9.99
C PRO A 104 -5.47 5.09 11.31
N ALA A 105 -4.33 4.39 11.38
CA ALA A 105 -3.49 4.36 12.58
C ALA A 105 -2.92 5.73 12.93
N LEU A 106 -2.40 6.48 11.96
CA LEU A 106 -1.89 7.83 12.15
C LEU A 106 -2.99 8.78 12.61
N MET A 107 -4.16 8.71 11.98
CA MET A 107 -5.31 9.52 12.36
C MET A 107 -5.86 9.15 13.74
N ALA A 108 -5.90 7.86 14.08
CA ALA A 108 -6.26 7.39 15.43
C ALA A 108 -5.23 7.84 16.49
N ALA A 109 -3.99 8.07 16.08
CA ALA A 109 -2.94 8.67 16.91
C ALA A 109 -3.01 10.23 16.94
N GLY A 110 -4.02 10.83 16.33
CA GLY A 110 -4.26 12.29 16.36
C GLY A 110 -3.59 13.08 15.23
N VAL A 111 -3.01 12.42 14.22
CA VAL A 111 -2.49 13.10 13.02
C VAL A 111 -3.67 13.53 12.13
N LYS A 112 -3.72 14.80 11.72
CA LYS A 112 -4.78 15.29 10.82
C LYS A 112 -4.87 14.45 9.55
N GLY A 113 -6.07 14.27 9.01
CA GLY A 113 -6.32 13.40 7.86
C GLY A 113 -5.41 13.64 6.67
N ILE A 114 -5.31 14.89 6.21
CA ILE A 114 -4.45 15.24 5.05
C ILE A 114 -2.96 14.95 5.30
N LEU A 115 -2.50 15.12 6.54
CA LEU A 115 -1.12 14.87 6.94
C LEU A 115 -0.83 13.37 7.01
N ALA A 116 -1.78 12.59 7.51
CA ALA A 116 -1.68 11.13 7.53
C ALA A 116 -1.61 10.57 6.11
N VAL A 117 -2.49 11.04 5.21
CA VAL A 117 -2.54 10.67 3.79
C VAL A 117 -1.22 10.99 3.07
N GLY A 118 -0.71 12.22 3.21
CA GLY A 118 0.55 12.63 2.58
C GLY A 118 1.76 11.85 3.12
N THR A 119 1.82 11.64 4.43
CA THR A 119 2.89 10.89 5.11
C THR A 119 2.91 9.42 4.69
N ASP A 120 1.75 8.78 4.60
CA ASP A 120 1.60 7.39 4.14
C ASP A 120 1.98 7.23 2.66
N LEU A 121 1.56 8.16 1.78
CA LEU A 121 1.99 8.12 0.37
C LEU A 121 3.50 8.22 0.21
N PHE A 122 4.15 9.11 0.97
CA PHE A 122 5.60 9.24 0.93
C PHE A 122 6.29 7.96 1.44
N HIS A 123 5.77 7.37 2.51
CA HIS A 123 6.24 6.09 3.05
C HIS A 123 6.13 4.95 2.02
N ILE A 124 4.95 4.80 1.40
CA ILE A 124 4.69 3.76 0.41
C ILE A 124 5.53 3.97 -0.86
N PHE A 125 5.69 5.22 -1.31
CA PHE A 125 6.57 5.58 -2.42
C PHE A 125 8.00 5.10 -2.17
N ALA A 126 8.58 5.45 -1.02
CA ALA A 126 9.94 5.02 -0.65
C ALA A 126 10.05 3.49 -0.60
N LYS A 127 9.03 2.82 -0.05
CA LYS A 127 8.95 1.36 0.03
C LYS A 127 8.84 0.67 -1.34
N ALA A 128 8.05 1.23 -2.27
CA ALA A 128 7.83 0.65 -3.59
C ALA A 128 9.09 0.67 -4.47
N ILE A 129 9.96 1.68 -4.30
CA ILE A 129 11.28 1.74 -4.95
C ILE A 129 12.12 0.50 -4.62
N MET A 130 12.15 0.11 -3.34
CA MET A 130 12.87 -1.09 -2.89
C MET A 130 12.23 -2.38 -3.43
N GLY A 131 10.89 -2.49 -3.39
CA GLY A 131 10.16 -3.69 -3.83
C GLY A 131 10.21 -3.97 -5.34
N THR A 132 10.15 -2.93 -6.19
CA THR A 132 10.13 -3.10 -7.66
C THR A 132 11.37 -3.82 -8.18
N THR A 133 12.52 -3.55 -7.58
CA THR A 133 13.79 -4.13 -8.02
C THR A 133 13.80 -5.66 -7.87
N VAL A 134 13.14 -6.18 -6.84
CA VAL A 134 13.01 -7.63 -6.59
C VAL A 134 12.01 -8.26 -7.55
N HIS A 135 10.80 -7.71 -7.66
CA HIS A 135 9.75 -8.30 -8.51
C HIS A 135 10.07 -8.23 -10.00
N LYS A 136 10.82 -7.22 -10.45
CA LYS A 136 11.30 -7.14 -11.83
C LYS A 136 12.24 -8.29 -12.19
N LYS A 137 13.05 -8.77 -11.24
CA LYS A 137 13.93 -9.93 -11.46
C LYS A 137 13.17 -11.25 -11.52
N LEU A 138 11.98 -11.31 -10.92
CA LEU A 138 11.11 -12.49 -10.92
C LEU A 138 10.26 -12.63 -12.21
N GLY A 139 10.37 -11.69 -13.17
CA GLY A 139 9.65 -11.77 -14.44
C GLY A 139 8.16 -11.39 -14.39
N ASN A 140 7.59 -11.17 -13.20
CA ASN A 140 6.15 -11.00 -12.99
C ASN A 140 5.62 -9.57 -13.25
N VAL A 141 6.32 -8.75 -14.05
CA VAL A 141 5.99 -7.32 -14.23
C VAL A 141 5.54 -7.04 -15.66
N SER A 142 4.27 -6.70 -15.85
CA SER A 142 3.75 -6.26 -17.14
C SER A 142 3.89 -4.74 -17.30
N VAL A 143 4.98 -4.31 -17.95
CA VAL A 143 5.25 -2.89 -18.18
C VAL A 143 4.16 -2.22 -19.01
N LYS A 144 3.55 -2.93 -19.97
CA LYS A 144 2.47 -2.39 -20.81
C LYS A 144 1.23 -2.06 -19.98
N LEU A 145 0.82 -2.97 -19.08
CA LEU A 145 -0.29 -2.73 -18.16
C LEU A 145 0.02 -1.57 -17.20
N ALA A 146 1.24 -1.54 -16.63
CA ALA A 146 1.67 -0.46 -15.75
C ALA A 146 1.59 0.92 -16.44
N ILE A 147 2.07 1.05 -17.68
CA ILE A 147 2.05 2.32 -18.41
C ILE A 147 0.61 2.76 -18.69
N ALA A 148 -0.24 1.87 -19.21
CA ALA A 148 -1.63 2.22 -19.51
C ALA A 148 -2.40 2.63 -18.25
N PHE A 149 -2.18 1.93 -17.14
CA PHE A 149 -2.75 2.29 -15.86
C PHE A 149 -2.20 3.61 -15.32
N LEU A 150 -0.90 3.86 -15.51
CA LEU A 150 -0.24 5.10 -15.09
C LEU A 150 -0.81 6.33 -15.79
N VAL A 151 -1.11 6.24 -17.09
CA VAL A 151 -1.72 7.34 -17.86
C VAL A 151 -3.02 7.80 -17.21
N GLY A 152 -3.89 6.87 -16.83
CA GLY A 152 -5.14 7.19 -16.14
C GLY A 152 -4.94 7.62 -14.69
N SER A 153 -4.13 6.85 -13.95
CA SER A 153 -3.92 7.12 -12.52
C SER A 153 -3.16 8.42 -12.25
N GLY A 154 -2.35 8.92 -13.18
CA GLY A 154 -1.80 10.27 -13.12
C GLY A 154 -2.91 11.33 -13.03
N ALA A 155 -3.87 11.30 -13.96
CA ALA A 155 -5.02 12.22 -13.93
C ALA A 155 -5.87 12.05 -12.66
N GLY A 156 -6.12 10.80 -12.27
CA GLY A 156 -6.81 10.47 -11.02
C GLY A 156 -6.13 11.09 -9.79
N THR A 157 -4.81 10.98 -9.70
CA THR A 157 -4.02 11.51 -8.58
C THR A 157 -4.16 13.03 -8.45
N PHE A 158 -4.15 13.78 -9.56
CA PHE A 158 -4.38 15.23 -9.52
C PHE A 158 -5.78 15.56 -9.02
N VAL A 159 -6.80 14.88 -9.54
CA VAL A 159 -8.19 15.10 -9.13
C VAL A 159 -8.36 14.80 -7.64
N GLY A 160 -7.85 13.65 -7.16
CA GLY A 160 -7.94 13.26 -5.75
C GLY A 160 -7.17 14.20 -4.82
N GLY A 161 -5.96 14.62 -5.22
CA GLY A 161 -5.15 15.59 -4.47
C GLY A 161 -5.80 16.98 -4.42
N ALA A 162 -6.37 17.45 -5.53
CA ALA A 162 -7.10 18.71 -5.60
C ALA A 162 -8.37 18.68 -4.73
N ILE A 163 -9.12 17.58 -4.72
CA ILE A 163 -10.29 17.40 -3.84
C ILE A 163 -9.86 17.48 -2.37
N ASN A 164 -8.84 16.72 -1.96
CA ASN A 164 -8.39 16.71 -0.57
C ASN A 164 -7.88 18.07 -0.11
N LYS A 165 -7.06 18.75 -0.93
CA LYS A 165 -6.55 20.10 -0.63
C LYS A 165 -7.68 21.12 -0.59
N GLY A 166 -8.60 21.07 -1.55
CA GLY A 166 -9.75 21.96 -1.62
C GLY A 166 -10.65 21.85 -0.40
N LEU A 167 -10.96 20.61 0.02
CA LEU A 167 -11.73 20.36 1.24
C LEU A 167 -10.99 20.82 2.48
N TYR A 168 -9.68 20.56 2.59
CA TYR A 168 -8.90 20.97 3.76
C TYR A 168 -8.76 22.49 3.89
N ASN A 169 -8.59 23.19 2.77
CA ASN A 169 -8.54 24.65 2.75
C ASN A 169 -9.89 25.31 3.06
N ALA A 170 -11.00 24.63 2.71
CA ALA A 170 -12.34 25.08 3.07
C ALA A 170 -12.61 24.86 4.57
N ASP A 171 -12.40 23.63 5.05
CA ASP A 171 -12.49 23.27 6.47
C ASP A 171 -11.68 21.97 6.75
N PRO A 172 -10.69 22.00 7.65
CA PRO A 172 -9.96 20.81 8.08
C PRO A 172 -10.87 19.67 8.59
N LEU A 173 -11.98 19.98 9.28
CA LEU A 173 -12.92 18.99 9.79
C LEU A 173 -13.68 18.30 8.66
N LEU A 174 -14.08 19.05 7.64
CA LEU A 174 -14.72 18.52 6.44
C LEU A 174 -13.81 17.54 5.70
N SER A 175 -12.51 17.89 5.56
CA SER A 175 -11.50 16.99 4.98
C SER A 175 -11.36 15.70 5.79
N GLU A 176 -11.30 15.79 7.13
CA GLU A 176 -11.21 14.61 8.00
C GLU A 176 -12.45 13.71 7.92
N MET A 177 -13.65 14.30 7.89
CA MET A 177 -14.89 13.54 7.69
C MET A 177 -14.89 12.87 6.31
N PHE A 178 -14.53 13.60 5.26
CA PHE A 178 -14.51 13.09 3.90
C PHE A 178 -13.59 11.87 3.76
N ILE A 179 -12.33 12.00 4.21
CA ILE A 179 -11.35 10.92 4.19
C ILE A 179 -11.89 9.73 5.01
N SER A 180 -12.40 9.97 6.22
CA SER A 180 -12.93 8.90 7.08
C SER A 180 -14.14 8.19 6.47
N THR A 181 -14.99 8.90 5.74
CA THR A 181 -16.16 8.35 5.04
C THR A 181 -15.74 7.44 3.91
N ILE A 182 -14.83 7.91 3.04
CA ILE A 182 -14.29 7.11 1.94
C ILE A 182 -13.61 5.84 2.47
N TYR A 183 -12.82 5.98 3.54
CA TYR A 183 -12.23 4.84 4.22
C TYR A 183 -13.26 3.88 4.80
N ALA A 184 -14.27 4.38 5.52
CA ALA A 184 -15.30 3.54 6.12
C ALA A 184 -16.08 2.75 5.04
N VAL A 185 -16.43 3.40 3.93
CA VAL A 185 -17.14 2.74 2.83
C VAL A 185 -16.25 1.67 2.17
N LEU A 186 -15.01 2.01 1.82
CA LEU A 186 -14.11 1.09 1.11
C LEU A 186 -13.60 -0.05 1.99
N LEU A 187 -13.15 0.23 3.22
CA LEU A 187 -12.74 -0.80 4.16
C LEU A 187 -13.93 -1.64 4.63
N GLY A 188 -15.11 -1.04 4.76
CA GLY A 188 -16.34 -1.79 5.04
C GLY A 188 -16.59 -2.81 3.95
N PHE A 189 -16.71 -2.35 2.69
CA PHE A 189 -16.93 -3.23 1.55
C PHE A 189 -15.87 -4.32 1.44
N LEU A 190 -14.58 -3.97 1.45
CA LEU A 190 -13.51 -4.95 1.26
C LEU A 190 -13.35 -5.86 2.49
N GLY A 191 -13.55 -5.34 3.69
CA GLY A 191 -13.45 -6.09 4.94
C GLY A 191 -14.53 -7.16 5.04
N PHE A 192 -15.78 -6.80 4.74
CA PHE A 192 -16.87 -7.78 4.67
C PHE A 192 -16.66 -8.78 3.53
N TYR A 193 -16.24 -8.33 2.35
CA TYR A 193 -15.91 -9.22 1.23
C TYR A 193 -14.83 -10.25 1.62
N ALA A 194 -13.72 -9.80 2.20
CA ALA A 194 -12.63 -10.65 2.67
C ALA A 194 -13.09 -11.62 3.78
N LEU A 195 -13.95 -11.15 4.68
CA LEU A 195 -14.54 -12.00 5.71
C LEU A 195 -15.42 -13.10 5.12
N PHE A 196 -16.25 -12.77 4.13
CA PHE A 196 -17.06 -13.77 3.42
C PHE A 196 -16.19 -14.80 2.69
N ASP A 197 -15.12 -14.37 2.02
CA ASP A 197 -14.16 -15.29 1.38
C ASP A 197 -13.51 -16.23 2.42
N PHE A 198 -13.05 -15.68 3.54
CA PHE A 198 -12.47 -16.47 4.63
C PHE A 198 -13.45 -17.49 5.23
N LEU A 199 -14.70 -17.08 5.50
CA LEU A 199 -15.73 -17.97 6.03
C LEU A 199 -16.08 -19.09 5.05
N LYS A 200 -16.11 -18.79 3.74
CA LYS A 200 -16.35 -19.78 2.69
C LYS A 200 -15.18 -20.77 2.58
N ALA A 201 -13.94 -20.28 2.61
CA ALA A 201 -12.74 -21.12 2.59
C ALA A 201 -12.67 -22.05 3.81
N THR A 202 -13.14 -21.61 4.97
CA THR A 202 -13.17 -22.41 6.21
C THR A 202 -14.23 -23.52 6.18
N ARG A 203 -15.32 -23.35 5.41
CA ARG A 203 -16.42 -24.33 5.29
C ARG A 203 -16.17 -25.47 4.31
N GLY A 204 -14.94 -25.63 3.81
CA GLY A 204 -14.50 -26.80 3.03
C GLY A 204 -15.07 -26.92 1.61
N THR A 205 -15.81 -25.92 1.11
CA THR A 205 -16.47 -25.99 -0.21
C THR A 205 -15.57 -25.56 -1.38
N GLN A 206 -14.36 -25.07 -1.12
CA GLN A 206 -13.32 -24.77 -2.12
C GLN A 206 -11.96 -25.20 -1.56
N ALA A 207 -11.52 -26.41 -1.90
CA ALA A 207 -10.16 -26.87 -1.67
C ALA A 207 -9.19 -26.14 -2.63
N ASP A 208 -8.18 -25.48 -2.06
CA ASP A 208 -6.82 -25.29 -2.59
C ASP A 208 -6.60 -24.77 -4.02
N SER A 209 -7.32 -23.72 -4.46
CA SER A 209 -6.95 -23.03 -5.71
C SER A 209 -7.02 -21.50 -5.70
N GLY A 210 -7.15 -20.88 -4.53
CA GLY A 210 -7.17 -19.41 -4.44
C GLY A 210 -5.89 -18.90 -3.79
N ASP A 211 -5.31 -17.84 -4.35
CA ASP A 211 -4.15 -17.18 -3.78
C ASP A 211 -4.44 -16.63 -2.36
N ALA A 212 -3.40 -16.31 -1.59
CA ALA A 212 -3.54 -15.69 -0.25
C ALA A 212 -4.32 -14.36 -0.27
N HIS A 213 -4.53 -13.80 -1.45
CA HIS A 213 -5.23 -12.54 -1.71
C HIS A 213 -6.71 -12.70 -2.10
N GLY A 214 -7.29 -13.90 -2.02
CA GLY A 214 -8.71 -14.15 -2.37
C GLY A 214 -8.99 -14.21 -3.89
N GLY A 215 -7.96 -14.10 -4.73
CA GLY A 215 -8.11 -14.22 -6.18
C GLY A 215 -8.63 -15.61 -6.56
N SER A 216 -9.80 -15.67 -7.20
CA SER A 216 -10.22 -16.90 -7.88
C SER A 216 -9.26 -17.17 -9.03
N ALA A 217 -8.79 -18.41 -9.18
CA ALA A 217 -8.02 -18.82 -10.36
C ALA A 217 -8.79 -18.62 -11.68
N GLY A 218 -10.12 -18.44 -11.62
CA GLY A 218 -10.99 -18.12 -12.76
C GLY A 218 -11.27 -16.62 -12.94
N MET A 219 -11.44 -16.21 -14.19
CA MET A 219 -11.94 -14.88 -14.57
C MET A 219 -13.38 -14.68 -14.09
N THR A 220 -13.68 -13.50 -13.53
CA THR A 220 -15.06 -13.10 -13.20
C THR A 220 -15.86 -12.85 -14.49
N GLY A 221 -17.18 -12.98 -14.43
CA GLY A 221 -18.04 -12.68 -15.59
C GLY A 221 -17.89 -11.23 -16.10
N LEU A 222 -17.52 -10.30 -15.20
CA LEU A 222 -17.18 -8.92 -15.56
C LEU A 222 -15.85 -8.85 -16.33
N SER A 223 -14.82 -9.55 -15.87
CA SER A 223 -13.51 -9.56 -16.54
C SER A 223 -13.58 -10.15 -17.95
N VAL A 224 -14.38 -11.20 -18.16
CA VAL A 224 -14.63 -11.76 -19.50
C VAL A 224 -15.27 -10.72 -20.42
N LYS A 225 -16.29 -9.99 -19.93
CA LYS A 225 -16.93 -8.91 -20.71
C LYS A 225 -15.95 -7.80 -21.06
N LEU A 226 -15.15 -7.34 -20.11
CA LEU A 226 -14.17 -6.27 -20.36
C LEU A 226 -13.05 -6.71 -21.31
N GLN A 227 -12.59 -7.96 -21.22
CA GLN A 227 -11.59 -8.50 -22.14
C GLN A 227 -12.15 -8.78 -23.54
N SER A 228 -13.47 -8.96 -23.68
CA SER A 228 -14.13 -9.12 -24.99
C SER A 228 -14.22 -7.81 -25.79
N LEU A 229 -14.06 -6.66 -25.14
CA LEU A 229 -14.08 -5.35 -25.80
C LEU A 229 -12.79 -5.11 -26.57
N ASN A 230 -12.87 -5.21 -27.90
CA ASN A 230 -11.74 -5.02 -28.81
C ASN A 230 -11.56 -3.55 -29.21
N VAL A 231 -11.20 -2.70 -28.24
CA VAL A 231 -10.91 -1.28 -28.49
C VAL A 231 -9.39 -1.05 -28.44
N PRO A 232 -8.71 -0.70 -29.56
CA PRO A 232 -7.28 -0.46 -29.57
C PRO A 232 -6.90 0.81 -28.77
N PRO A 233 -5.71 0.88 -28.15
CA PRO A 233 -4.62 -0.12 -28.19
C PRO A 233 -4.90 -1.30 -27.26
N MET A 234 -4.66 -2.52 -27.75
CA MET A 234 -4.84 -3.75 -26.97
C MET A 234 -3.53 -4.17 -26.30
N ILE A 235 -3.61 -4.52 -25.02
CA ILE A 235 -2.47 -4.95 -24.22
C ILE A 235 -2.56 -6.45 -23.99
N THR A 236 -1.49 -7.16 -24.33
CA THR A 236 -1.32 -8.59 -24.02
C THR A 236 -0.60 -8.76 -22.68
N PHE A 237 -1.00 -9.76 -21.91
CA PHE A 237 -0.41 -10.10 -20.61
C PHE A 237 -0.66 -11.58 -20.28
N ASP A 238 -0.02 -12.09 -19.22
CA ASP A 238 -0.15 -13.49 -18.76
C ASP A 238 0.19 -14.54 -19.84
N GLU A 239 1.09 -14.20 -20.77
CA GLU A 239 1.52 -15.06 -21.89
C GLU A 239 2.18 -16.36 -21.40
N ASP A 240 2.87 -16.29 -20.25
CA ASP A 240 3.55 -17.42 -19.60
C ASP A 240 2.59 -18.31 -18.79
N LEU A 241 1.36 -17.84 -18.51
CA LEU A 241 0.40 -18.52 -17.64
C LEU A 241 -0.76 -19.15 -18.40
N VAL A 242 -1.17 -18.55 -19.53
CA VAL A 242 -2.30 -19.01 -20.34
C VAL A 242 -1.86 -19.14 -21.79
N PRO A 243 -2.05 -20.29 -22.46
CA PRO A 243 -1.74 -20.44 -23.88
C PRO A 243 -2.44 -19.38 -24.73
N GLY A 244 -1.66 -18.54 -25.43
CA GLY A 244 -2.17 -17.41 -26.24
C GLY A 244 -2.31 -16.08 -25.49
N GLY A 245 -2.05 -16.05 -24.18
CA GLY A 245 -2.13 -14.86 -23.33
C GLY A 245 -3.55 -14.31 -23.16
N ARG A 246 -3.70 -13.35 -22.25
CA ARG A 246 -4.92 -12.56 -22.06
C ARG A 246 -4.76 -11.19 -22.69
N ARG A 247 -5.89 -10.56 -23.04
CA ARG A 247 -5.91 -9.26 -23.71
C ARG A 247 -6.94 -8.33 -23.12
N ILE A 248 -6.58 -7.06 -22.95
CA ILE A 248 -7.50 -6.01 -22.48
C ILE A 248 -7.20 -4.70 -23.20
N SER A 249 -8.22 -3.87 -23.41
CA SER A 249 -8.04 -2.52 -23.95
C SER A 249 -7.28 -1.63 -22.98
N GLY A 250 -6.27 -0.92 -23.48
CA GLY A 250 -5.51 0.06 -22.70
C GLY A 250 -6.37 1.20 -22.16
N TRP A 251 -7.46 1.57 -22.84
CA TRP A 251 -8.40 2.58 -22.37
C TRP A 251 -9.18 2.12 -21.13
N ILE A 252 -9.54 0.84 -21.05
CA ILE A 252 -10.22 0.26 -19.88
C ILE A 252 -9.25 0.27 -18.69
N VAL A 253 -8.00 -0.13 -18.93
CA VAL A 253 -6.94 -0.11 -17.91
C VAL A 253 -6.68 1.32 -17.43
N ALA A 254 -6.60 2.30 -18.33
CA ALA A 254 -6.47 3.71 -17.99
C ALA A 254 -7.67 4.23 -17.20
N ALA A 255 -8.90 3.90 -17.60
CA ALA A 255 -10.11 4.30 -16.87
C ALA A 255 -10.12 3.80 -15.42
N GLY A 256 -9.76 2.53 -15.20
CA GLY A 256 -9.58 2.03 -13.84
C GLY A 256 -8.41 2.70 -13.12
N GLY A 257 -7.35 3.03 -13.86
CA GLY A 257 -6.26 3.88 -13.38
C GLY A 257 -6.76 5.19 -12.80
N VAL A 258 -7.65 5.93 -13.48
CA VAL A 258 -8.20 7.20 -12.98
C VAL A 258 -8.87 7.01 -11.61
N VAL A 259 -9.72 5.98 -11.48
CA VAL A 259 -10.44 5.70 -10.23
C VAL A 259 -9.45 5.37 -9.11
N VAL A 260 -8.49 4.48 -9.38
CA VAL A 260 -7.51 4.05 -8.38
C VAL A 260 -6.54 5.17 -8.01
N GLY A 261 -6.08 5.97 -8.97
CA GLY A 261 -5.23 7.14 -8.72
C GLY A 261 -5.93 8.17 -7.84
N MET A 262 -7.21 8.44 -8.11
CA MET A 262 -8.03 9.35 -7.30
C MET A 262 -8.19 8.83 -5.87
N LEU A 263 -8.56 7.55 -5.71
CA LEU A 263 -8.67 6.93 -4.39
C LEU A 263 -7.32 6.86 -3.67
N ALA A 264 -6.23 6.57 -4.38
CA ALA A 264 -4.88 6.54 -3.84
C ALA A 264 -4.48 7.90 -3.26
N ALA A 265 -4.73 8.98 -4.00
CA ALA A 265 -4.45 10.33 -3.56
C ALA A 265 -5.35 10.77 -2.40
N ILE A 266 -6.63 10.38 -2.40
CA ILE A 266 -7.57 10.74 -1.31
C ILE A 266 -7.22 10.01 -0.02
N MET A 267 -6.94 8.72 -0.12
CA MET A 267 -6.81 7.84 1.04
C MET A 267 -5.37 7.71 1.53
N GLY A 268 -4.38 7.91 0.68
CA GLY A 268 -2.98 7.80 1.07
C GLY A 268 -2.38 6.40 0.93
N VAL A 269 -3.17 5.43 0.44
CA VAL A 269 -2.80 4.00 0.39
C VAL A 269 -1.87 3.65 -0.78
N GLY A 270 -1.43 4.64 -1.56
CA GLY A 270 -0.56 4.44 -2.73
C GLY A 270 -1.18 3.62 -3.87
N GLY A 271 -2.50 3.39 -3.85
CA GLY A 271 -3.23 2.66 -4.89
C GLY A 271 -3.27 1.16 -4.70
N GLY A 272 -2.19 0.51 -4.22
CA GLY A 272 -2.05 -0.95 -4.25
C GLY A 272 -3.18 -1.76 -3.60
N PHE A 273 -3.78 -1.23 -2.52
CA PHE A 273 -4.95 -1.86 -1.89
C PHE A 273 -6.18 -1.94 -2.80
N VAL A 274 -6.37 -0.96 -3.68
CA VAL A 274 -7.47 -0.90 -4.66
C VAL A 274 -7.02 -1.42 -6.03
N THR A 275 -5.75 -1.25 -6.39
CA THR A 275 -5.16 -1.78 -7.62
C THR A 275 -5.29 -3.30 -7.67
N PHE A 276 -4.97 -4.00 -6.57
CA PHE A 276 -5.04 -5.46 -6.53
C PHE A 276 -6.45 -6.00 -6.89
N PRO A 277 -7.53 -5.62 -6.20
CA PRO A 277 -8.87 -6.07 -6.55
C PRO A 277 -9.31 -5.58 -7.94
N MET A 278 -8.85 -4.41 -8.39
CA MET A 278 -9.13 -3.93 -9.73
C MET A 278 -8.49 -4.81 -10.81
N PHE A 279 -7.21 -5.16 -10.66
CA PHE A 279 -6.51 -6.00 -11.63
C PHE A 279 -7.04 -7.43 -11.62
N VAL A 280 -7.22 -8.02 -10.44
CA VAL A 280 -7.61 -9.43 -10.33
C VAL A 280 -9.10 -9.63 -10.60
N TYR A 281 -9.99 -8.89 -9.94
CA TYR A 281 -11.43 -9.14 -10.02
C TYR A 281 -12.12 -8.42 -11.18
N ILE A 282 -11.66 -7.22 -11.53
CA ILE A 282 -12.28 -6.42 -12.60
C ILE A 282 -11.60 -6.73 -13.94
N PHE A 283 -10.28 -6.60 -14.02
CA PHE A 283 -9.56 -6.81 -15.28
C PHE A 283 -9.23 -8.27 -15.59
N GLY A 284 -9.25 -9.16 -14.59
CA GLY A 284 -8.91 -10.57 -14.78
C GLY A 284 -7.43 -10.79 -15.09
N VAL A 285 -6.54 -9.96 -14.53
CA VAL A 285 -5.09 -10.16 -14.54
C VAL A 285 -4.73 -11.20 -13.49
N SER A 286 -3.77 -12.07 -13.78
CA SER A 286 -3.29 -13.03 -12.80
C SER A 286 -2.74 -12.34 -11.54
N SER A 287 -2.87 -12.99 -10.39
CA SER A 287 -2.37 -12.47 -9.11
C SER A 287 -0.85 -12.21 -9.16
N MET A 288 -0.09 -13.11 -9.76
CA MET A 288 1.37 -12.97 -9.92
C MET A 288 1.75 -11.73 -10.74
N THR A 289 1.15 -11.55 -11.92
CA THR A 289 1.38 -10.36 -12.75
C THR A 289 0.88 -9.10 -12.06
N THR A 290 -0.23 -9.18 -11.32
CA THR A 290 -0.79 -8.05 -10.58
C THR A 290 0.17 -7.55 -9.52
N VAL A 291 0.71 -8.43 -8.66
CA VAL A 291 1.64 -8.02 -7.59
C VAL A 291 2.86 -7.30 -8.16
N GLY A 292 3.48 -7.84 -9.22
CA GLY A 292 4.65 -7.20 -9.83
C GLY A 292 4.32 -5.87 -10.53
N THR A 293 3.19 -5.82 -11.25
CA THR A 293 2.76 -4.65 -12.02
C THR A 293 2.32 -3.51 -11.10
N ASP A 294 1.63 -3.83 -10.00
CA ASP A 294 1.17 -2.89 -8.98
C ASP A 294 2.36 -2.18 -8.33
N ILE A 295 3.36 -2.92 -7.82
CA ILE A 295 4.53 -2.32 -7.16
C ILE A 295 5.27 -1.33 -8.07
N LEU A 296 5.40 -1.65 -9.38
CA LEU A 296 5.98 -0.72 -10.36
C LEU A 296 5.14 0.55 -10.50
N GLN A 297 3.82 0.42 -10.60
CA GLN A 297 2.90 1.53 -10.78
C GLN A 297 2.77 2.41 -9.52
N ILE A 298 2.89 1.83 -8.32
CA ILE A 298 2.90 2.56 -7.04
C ILE A 298 4.04 3.57 -7.00
N ILE A 299 5.24 3.25 -7.51
CA ILE A 299 6.36 4.20 -7.56
C ILE A 299 5.92 5.51 -8.23
N PHE A 300 5.24 5.40 -9.36
CA PHE A 300 4.87 6.58 -10.13
C PHE A 300 3.66 7.29 -9.55
N THR A 301 2.62 6.56 -9.12
CA THR A 301 1.41 7.17 -8.60
C THR A 301 1.56 7.73 -7.20
N ALA A 302 2.11 6.94 -6.26
CA ALA A 302 2.41 7.42 -4.92
C ALA A 302 3.52 8.47 -4.94
N GLY A 303 4.50 8.35 -5.85
CA GLY A 303 5.53 9.37 -6.07
C GLY A 303 4.92 10.71 -6.53
N LEU A 304 4.09 10.68 -7.56
CA LEU A 304 3.40 11.86 -8.07
C LEU A 304 2.46 12.49 -7.02
N ALA A 305 1.70 11.67 -6.30
CA ALA A 305 0.80 12.14 -5.26
C ALA A 305 1.58 12.72 -4.07
N SER A 306 2.52 11.96 -3.51
CA SER A 306 3.29 12.38 -2.33
C SER A 306 4.12 13.61 -2.60
N VAL A 307 4.85 13.68 -3.73
CA VAL A 307 5.74 14.80 -4.02
C VAL A 307 4.95 15.99 -4.55
N GLY A 308 4.17 15.79 -5.62
CA GLY A 308 3.41 16.86 -6.28
C GLY A 308 2.32 17.43 -5.37
N GLN A 309 1.42 16.57 -4.90
CA GLN A 309 0.20 17.04 -4.23
C GLN A 309 0.34 17.31 -2.73
N TYR A 310 1.30 16.67 -2.05
CA TYR A 310 1.40 16.73 -0.59
C TYR A 310 2.70 17.35 -0.06
N ALA A 311 3.87 16.92 -0.54
CA ALA A 311 5.16 17.37 -0.02
C ALA A 311 5.42 18.85 -0.33
N ILE A 312 5.11 19.29 -1.57
CA ILE A 312 5.24 20.68 -1.99
C ILE A 312 4.42 21.62 -1.11
N TYR A 313 3.26 21.17 -0.64
CA TYR A 313 2.34 21.96 0.20
C TYR A 313 2.59 21.76 1.71
N GLY A 314 3.64 21.05 2.10
CA GLY A 314 3.99 20.83 3.50
C GLY A 314 3.12 19.81 4.24
N TYR A 315 2.39 18.95 3.52
CA TYR A 315 1.50 17.95 4.11
C TYR A 315 2.16 16.59 4.42
N VAL A 316 3.49 16.53 4.44
CA VAL A 316 4.26 15.30 4.70
C VAL A 316 5.06 15.44 6.00
N PHE A 317 4.82 14.55 6.96
CA PHE A 317 5.63 14.47 8.18
C PHE A 317 6.81 13.53 7.94
N TYR A 318 7.92 14.07 7.47
CA TYR A 318 9.11 13.27 7.12
C TYR A 318 9.63 12.43 8.29
N THR A 319 9.62 12.94 9.52
CA THR A 319 10.03 12.18 10.71
C THR A 319 9.16 10.96 10.94
N LEU A 320 7.84 11.10 10.80
CA LEU A 320 6.92 9.97 10.89
C LEU A 320 7.16 8.98 9.76
N ALA A 321 7.26 9.47 8.51
CA ALA A 321 7.46 8.64 7.34
C ALA A 321 8.76 7.81 7.43
N VAL A 322 9.87 8.41 7.87
CA VAL A 322 11.16 7.72 8.05
C VAL A 322 11.07 6.68 9.16
N GLY A 323 10.49 7.01 10.31
CA GLY A 323 10.33 6.03 11.39
C GLY A 323 9.44 4.86 10.95
N MET A 324 8.32 5.15 10.28
CA MET A 324 7.47 4.14 9.68
C MET A 324 8.21 3.29 8.64
N LEU A 325 9.09 3.90 7.84
CA LEU A 325 9.87 3.17 6.84
C LEU A 325 10.79 2.16 7.52
N LEU A 326 11.55 2.59 8.53
CA LEU A 326 12.44 1.73 9.33
C LEU A 326 11.69 0.53 9.93
N GLY A 327 10.57 0.78 10.61
CA GLY A 327 9.74 -0.28 11.17
C GLY A 327 9.20 -1.20 10.08
N SER A 328 8.65 -0.63 9.02
CA SER A 328 7.97 -1.40 7.97
C SER A 328 8.93 -2.29 7.19
N LEU A 329 10.18 -1.89 6.96
CA LEU A 329 11.17 -2.70 6.26
C LEU A 329 11.47 -3.99 7.02
N LEU A 330 11.65 -3.90 8.34
CA LEU A 330 11.79 -5.08 9.19
C LEU A 330 10.52 -5.91 9.21
N GLY A 331 9.37 -5.27 9.36
CA GLY A 331 8.07 -5.94 9.42
C GLY A 331 7.75 -6.73 8.15
N ILE A 332 8.02 -6.17 6.96
CA ILE A 332 7.76 -6.85 5.68
C ILE A 332 8.55 -8.14 5.58
N GLN A 333 9.83 -8.12 5.95
CA GLN A 333 10.69 -9.30 5.89
C GLN A 333 10.20 -10.40 6.83
N VAL A 334 9.91 -10.05 8.08
CA VAL A 334 9.39 -10.99 9.07
C VAL A 334 8.01 -11.54 8.65
N GLY A 335 7.13 -10.67 8.19
CA GLY A 335 5.78 -11.05 7.72
C GLY A 335 5.83 -11.98 6.51
N ALA A 336 6.68 -11.68 5.53
CA ALA A 336 6.85 -12.49 4.31
C ALA A 336 7.51 -13.84 4.58
N LEU A 337 8.40 -13.94 5.57
CA LEU A 337 8.95 -15.23 6.00
C LEU A 337 7.90 -16.06 6.76
N THR A 338 7.02 -15.40 7.52
CA THR A 338 5.99 -16.09 8.31
C THR A 338 4.96 -16.81 7.42
N THR A 339 4.68 -16.31 6.21
CA THR A 339 3.73 -16.95 5.29
C THR A 339 4.20 -18.33 4.81
N LYS A 340 5.51 -18.60 4.81
CA LYS A 340 6.06 -19.91 4.46
C LYS A 340 5.72 -21.00 5.48
N VAL A 341 5.47 -20.62 6.73
CA VAL A 341 5.24 -21.55 7.86
C VAL A 341 3.81 -21.52 8.40
N VAL A 342 2.92 -20.76 7.74
CA VAL A 342 1.53 -20.56 8.14
C VAL A 342 0.61 -20.97 6.99
N LYS A 343 -0.47 -21.69 7.31
CA LYS A 343 -1.50 -22.05 6.33
C LYS A 343 -2.20 -20.80 5.77
N GLY A 344 -2.43 -20.77 4.45
CA GLY A 344 -3.06 -19.64 3.76
C GLY A 344 -4.42 -19.20 4.34
N VAL A 345 -5.22 -20.14 4.88
CA VAL A 345 -6.51 -19.83 5.53
C VAL A 345 -6.33 -18.87 6.72
N HIS A 346 -5.28 -19.03 7.53
CA HIS A 346 -5.01 -18.10 8.62
C HIS A 346 -4.66 -16.71 8.12
N ILE A 347 -3.83 -16.62 7.06
CA ILE A 347 -3.46 -15.34 6.44
C ILE A 347 -4.70 -14.60 5.92
N ARG A 348 -5.62 -15.30 5.25
CA ARG A 348 -6.90 -14.72 4.80
C ARG A 348 -7.77 -14.23 5.95
N GLY A 349 -7.85 -15.00 7.04
CA GLY A 349 -8.58 -14.60 8.23
C GLY A 349 -8.02 -13.31 8.84
N PHE A 350 -6.69 -13.22 8.94
CA PHE A 350 -6.04 -12.00 9.42
C PHE A 350 -6.22 -10.80 8.50
N TYR A 351 -6.18 -11.01 7.19
CA TYR A 351 -6.48 -9.96 6.22
C TYR A 351 -7.87 -9.38 6.43
N ALA A 352 -8.89 -10.23 6.55
CA ALA A 352 -10.26 -9.80 6.82
C ALA A 352 -10.38 -9.01 8.14
N VAL A 353 -9.84 -9.56 9.23
CA VAL A 353 -9.90 -8.93 10.56
C VAL A 353 -9.17 -7.59 10.60
N SER A 354 -8.04 -7.47 9.92
CA SER A 354 -7.24 -6.23 9.90
C SER A 354 -7.91 -5.11 9.08
N ILE A 355 -8.61 -5.45 7.99
CA ILE A 355 -9.41 -4.47 7.24
C ILE A 355 -10.62 -4.04 8.07
N ILE A 356 -11.32 -5.01 8.68
CA ILE A 356 -12.50 -4.75 9.51
C ILE A 356 -12.15 -3.87 10.71
N SER A 357 -10.99 -4.05 11.33
CA SER A 357 -10.57 -3.17 12.41
C SER A 357 -10.37 -1.73 11.92
N GLY A 358 -9.77 -1.54 10.74
CA GLY A 358 -9.68 -0.23 10.10
C GLY A 358 -11.05 0.37 9.78
N PHE A 359 -11.99 -0.44 9.28
CA PHE A 359 -13.38 -0.03 9.07
C PHE A 359 -14.04 0.44 10.38
N ILE A 360 -13.99 -0.38 11.43
CA ILE A 360 -14.57 -0.07 12.75
C ILE A 360 -13.99 1.25 13.27
N ASN A 361 -12.67 1.41 13.16
CA ASN A 361 -11.98 2.63 13.58
C ASN A 361 -12.53 3.87 12.87
N ARG A 362 -12.60 3.84 11.55
CA ARG A 362 -13.04 4.97 10.72
C ARG A 362 -14.52 5.26 10.89
N ALA A 363 -15.34 4.23 10.94
CA ALA A 363 -16.78 4.35 11.19
C ALA A 363 -17.07 4.92 12.58
N ALA A 364 -16.30 4.54 13.60
CA ALA A 364 -16.47 5.05 14.97
C ALA A 364 -16.11 6.54 15.12
N THR A 365 -15.22 7.07 14.28
CA THR A 365 -14.87 8.50 14.28
C THR A 365 -15.94 9.37 13.61
N LEU A 366 -16.72 8.84 12.66
CA LEU A 366 -17.69 9.64 11.89
C LEU A 366 -18.77 10.35 12.72
N PRO A 367 -19.43 9.71 13.72
CA PRO A 367 -20.43 10.39 14.54
C PRO A 367 -19.87 11.64 15.24
N LYS A 368 -18.64 11.58 15.75
CA LYS A 368 -17.98 12.73 16.37
C LYS A 368 -17.79 13.86 15.37
N LYS A 369 -17.34 13.56 14.16
CA LYS A 369 -17.16 14.57 13.10
C LYS A 369 -18.48 15.22 12.69
N LEU A 370 -19.56 14.44 12.63
CA LEU A 370 -20.89 14.97 12.32
C LEU A 370 -21.44 15.86 13.43
N VAL A 371 -21.16 15.57 14.70
CA VAL A 371 -21.48 16.47 15.83
C VAL A 371 -20.64 17.75 15.77
N GLU A 372 -19.34 17.64 15.51
CA GLU A 372 -18.42 18.79 15.39
C GLU A 372 -18.81 19.76 14.25
N MET A 373 -19.49 19.26 13.21
CA MET A 373 -20.02 20.06 12.09
C MET A 373 -21.51 20.40 12.21
N GLU A 374 -22.12 20.20 13.39
CA GLU A 374 -23.53 20.56 13.65
C GLU A 374 -24.56 19.81 12.77
N TYR A 375 -24.20 18.64 12.24
CA TYR A 375 -25.11 17.76 11.48
C TYR A 375 -25.84 16.73 12.35
N LEU A 376 -25.34 16.45 13.56
CA LEU A 376 -25.95 15.53 14.52
C LEU A 376 -26.00 16.13 15.92
N ASP A 377 -27.14 15.98 16.58
CA ASP A 377 -27.36 16.45 17.96
C ASP A 377 -27.12 15.34 18.99
N TRP A 378 -25.95 14.71 18.94
CA TRP A 378 -25.56 13.69 19.93
C TRP A 378 -24.67 14.29 21.01
N SER A 379 -24.77 13.79 22.24
CA SER A 379 -23.91 14.26 23.31
C SER A 379 -22.43 13.95 23.02
N MET A 380 -21.54 14.92 23.30
CA MET A 380 -20.10 14.77 23.07
C MET A 380 -19.50 13.58 23.85
N SER A 381 -20.10 13.22 25.00
CA SER A 381 -19.70 12.04 25.77
C SER A 381 -19.96 10.72 25.03
N VAL A 382 -21.11 10.59 24.37
CA VAL A 382 -21.47 9.39 23.61
C VAL A 382 -20.53 9.21 22.42
N VAL A 383 -20.32 10.26 21.61
CA VAL A 383 -19.47 10.15 20.41
C VAL A 383 -17.99 9.94 20.75
N ASN A 384 -17.48 10.56 21.82
CA ASN A 384 -16.12 10.29 22.30
C ASN A 384 -15.96 8.86 22.81
N THR A 385 -17.00 8.29 23.42
CA THR A 385 -16.98 6.88 23.86
C THR A 385 -16.95 5.94 22.66
N ILE A 386 -17.79 6.20 21.64
CA ILE A 386 -17.82 5.41 20.40
C ILE A 386 -16.44 5.45 19.71
N GLU A 387 -15.88 6.65 19.52
CA GLU A 387 -14.54 6.83 18.93
C GLU A 387 -13.47 6.07 19.72
N SER A 388 -13.49 6.20 21.05
CA SER A 388 -12.53 5.52 21.93
C SER A 388 -12.63 4.00 21.83
N VAL A 389 -13.84 3.44 21.78
CA VAL A 389 -14.05 2.00 21.58
C VAL A 389 -13.50 1.57 20.23
N GLY A 390 -13.76 2.32 19.15
CA GLY A 390 -13.22 2.04 17.83
C GLY A 390 -11.69 2.10 17.77
N ASN A 391 -11.07 3.05 18.46
CA ASN A 391 -9.61 3.16 18.60
C ASN A 391 -9.03 1.97 19.37
N VAL A 392 -9.65 1.57 20.48
CA VAL A 392 -9.20 0.42 21.28
C VAL A 392 -9.29 -0.87 20.48
N ILE A 393 -10.40 -1.12 19.79
CA ILE A 393 -10.56 -2.32 18.94
C ILE A 393 -9.47 -2.37 17.87
N PHE A 394 -9.22 -1.24 17.20
CA PHE A 394 -8.21 -1.14 16.17
C PHE A 394 -6.81 -1.49 16.67
N TRP A 395 -6.35 -0.81 17.72
CA TRP A 395 -5.02 -1.04 18.28
C TRP A 395 -4.87 -2.43 18.90
N ALA A 396 -5.93 -2.97 19.52
CA ALA A 396 -5.92 -4.33 20.04
C ALA A 396 -5.73 -5.36 18.93
N VAL A 397 -6.43 -5.22 17.79
CA VAL A 397 -6.28 -6.10 16.63
C VAL A 397 -4.87 -5.98 16.03
N VAL A 398 -4.37 -4.76 15.83
CA VAL A 398 -3.03 -4.51 15.28
C VAL A 398 -1.95 -5.11 16.18
N ALA A 399 -2.06 -4.93 17.50
CA ALA A 399 -1.13 -5.48 18.48
C ALA A 399 -1.19 -7.02 18.51
N PHE A 400 -2.39 -7.60 18.55
CA PHE A 400 -2.58 -9.05 18.50
C PHE A 400 -1.96 -9.66 17.24
N PHE A 401 -2.19 -9.05 16.08
CA PHE A 401 -1.60 -9.49 14.82
C PHE A 401 -0.07 -9.44 14.88
N GLY A 402 0.50 -8.31 15.31
CA GLY A 402 1.95 -8.15 15.41
C GLY A 402 2.60 -9.20 16.32
N LEU A 403 2.03 -9.41 17.52
CA LEU A 403 2.50 -10.42 18.47
C LEU A 403 2.37 -11.84 17.90
N TRP A 404 1.28 -12.14 17.21
CA TRP A 404 1.05 -13.44 16.62
C TRP A 404 2.05 -13.75 15.49
N VAL A 405 2.30 -12.80 14.59
CA VAL A 405 3.28 -12.96 13.49
C VAL A 405 4.67 -13.20 14.06
N PHE A 406 5.12 -12.37 15.00
CA PHE A 406 6.42 -12.57 15.64
C PHE A 406 6.51 -13.92 16.36
N SER A 407 5.46 -14.31 17.08
CA SER A 407 5.43 -15.61 17.75
C SER A 407 5.59 -16.75 16.75
N LYS A 408 4.88 -16.72 15.61
CA LYS A 408 5.00 -17.74 14.57
C LYS A 408 6.36 -17.74 13.90
N PHE A 409 6.94 -16.57 13.64
CA PHE A 409 8.29 -16.43 13.11
C PHE A 409 9.33 -17.08 14.04
N PHE A 410 9.36 -16.68 15.31
CA PHE A 410 10.36 -17.18 16.26
C PHE A 410 10.18 -18.65 16.62
N LEU A 411 8.93 -19.12 16.77
CA LEU A 411 8.66 -20.54 17.05
C LEU A 411 9.04 -21.47 15.88
N ASN A 412 9.08 -20.96 14.64
CA ASN A 412 9.42 -21.75 13.45
C ASN A 412 10.78 -21.38 12.86
N LEU A 413 11.64 -20.67 13.61
CA LEU A 413 12.95 -20.23 13.13
C LEU A 413 13.82 -21.40 12.64
N GLY A 414 13.71 -22.57 13.27
CA GLY A 414 14.41 -23.78 12.85
C GLY A 414 13.99 -24.29 11.47
N LYS A 415 12.70 -24.21 11.13
CA LYS A 415 12.19 -24.60 9.80
C LYS A 415 12.58 -23.59 8.73
N LEU A 416 12.46 -22.29 9.05
CA LEU A 416 12.83 -21.20 8.14
C LEU A 416 14.32 -21.20 7.78
N ARG A 417 15.20 -21.62 8.70
CA ARG A 417 16.65 -21.77 8.45
C ARG A 417 17.01 -22.99 7.60
N GLY A 418 16.11 -23.98 7.47
CA GLY A 418 16.36 -25.18 6.67
C GLY A 418 15.98 -25.04 5.19
N GLU A 419 15.19 -24.02 4.84
CA GLU A 419 14.74 -23.73 3.46
C GLU A 419 15.51 -22.58 2.79
N ALA A 420 16.42 -21.92 3.51
CA ALA A 420 17.30 -20.86 3.03
C ALA A 420 18.71 -21.41 2.80
#